data_AF-A0A957N9F1-F1
#
_entry.id   AF-A0A957N9F1-F1
#
_cell.length_a   1.000
_cell.length_b   1.000
_cell.length_c   1.000
_cell.angle_alpha   90.00
_cell.angle_beta   90.00
_cell.angle_gamma   90.00
#
_symmetry.space_group_name_H-M   'P 1'
#
loop_
_entity.id
_entity.type
_entity.pdbx_description
1 polymer ?
#
loop_
_entity_poly.entity_id
_entity_poly.type
_entity_poly.pdbx_seq_one_letter_code
_entity_poly.pdbx_strand_id
1 'polypeptide(L)'
;MRTYLHIHLNNHTVDKEERRGEDLVKIGRYYIVKTLLDMGVATVDPMAAENPLIFSAGPLAGTSFSNANRTSVGCKSPLTGGIKEANGGGTFGYALGQLNLTGLTLHGASDDWVVIHLRKDGGIDFDPADAYLGKGNYEA
;
A
#
# COMPACT_ATOMS: atom_id res chain seq x y z
N MET A 1 -3.28 -17.73 -5.34
CA MET A 1 -2.67 -16.70 -6.22
C MET A 1 -3.37 -15.40 -5.92
N ARG A 2 -2.63 -14.32 -5.68
CA ARG A 2 -3.17 -12.99 -5.39
C ARG A 2 -2.29 -11.95 -6.08
N THR A 3 -2.84 -10.78 -6.37
CA THR A 3 -2.14 -9.72 -7.11
C THR A 3 -1.54 -8.70 -6.15
N TYR A 4 -0.41 -8.09 -6.50
CA TYR A 4 0.18 -6.93 -5.84
C TYR A 4 0.23 -5.79 -6.85
N LEU A 5 -0.08 -4.57 -6.42
CA LEU A 5 -0.13 -3.40 -7.31
C LEU A 5 1.09 -2.50 -7.10
N HIS A 6 1.73 -2.08 -8.18
CA HIS A 6 2.69 -0.97 -8.16
C HIS A 6 2.04 0.21 -8.86
N ILE A 7 1.72 1.25 -8.10
CA ILE A 7 1.02 2.44 -8.58
C ILE A 7 2.05 3.57 -8.68
N HIS A 8 2.26 4.08 -9.89
CA HIS A 8 3.17 5.19 -10.15
C HIS A 8 2.39 6.49 -10.15
N LEU A 9 2.58 7.30 -9.11
CA LEU A 9 1.76 8.50 -8.85
C LEU A 9 2.00 9.63 -9.85
N ASN A 10 3.16 9.68 -10.47
CA ASN A 10 3.56 10.72 -11.42
C ASN A 10 2.85 10.61 -12.78
N ASN A 11 2.35 9.43 -13.14
CA ASN A 11 1.71 9.19 -14.43
C ASN A 11 0.45 8.32 -14.35
N HIS A 12 0.01 7.99 -13.13
CA HIS A 12 -1.16 7.16 -12.83
C HIS A 12 -1.14 5.79 -13.53
N THR A 13 0.05 5.25 -13.81
CA THR A 13 0.19 3.89 -14.35
C THR A 13 0.19 2.87 -13.23
N VAL A 14 -0.31 1.66 -13.52
CA VAL A 14 -0.37 0.57 -12.55
C VAL A 14 0.17 -0.71 -13.15
N ASP A 15 1.25 -1.21 -12.56
CA ASP A 15 1.77 -2.54 -12.84
C ASP A 15 1.19 -3.54 -11.84
N LYS A 16 0.93 -4.76 -12.32
CA LYS A 16 0.36 -5.85 -11.53
C LYS A 16 1.40 -6.98 -11.43
N GLU A 17 1.81 -7.29 -10.22
CA GLU A 17 2.65 -8.45 -9.92
C GLU A 17 1.80 -9.58 -9.35
N GLU A 18 2.00 -10.79 -9.82
CA GLU A 18 1.27 -11.94 -9.32
C GLU A 18 2.08 -12.68 -8.25
N ARG A 19 1.47 -12.96 -7.09
CA ARG A 19 2.10 -13.67 -5.97
C ARG A 19 1.48 -15.05 -5.75
N ARG A 20 2.33 -16.06 -5.54
CA ARG A 20 1.96 -17.46 -5.30
C ARG A 20 2.87 -18.11 -4.26
N GLY A 21 2.44 -19.25 -3.74
CA GLY A 21 3.28 -20.10 -2.88
C GLY A 21 3.86 -19.34 -1.69
N GLU A 22 5.18 -19.40 -1.54
CA GLU A 22 5.92 -18.78 -0.44
C GLU A 22 5.79 -17.25 -0.41
N ASP A 23 5.62 -16.60 -1.55
CA ASP A 23 5.46 -15.14 -1.62
C ASP A 23 4.23 -14.67 -0.86
N LEU A 24 3.17 -15.48 -0.85
CA LEU A 24 1.96 -15.19 -0.08
C LEU A 24 2.18 -15.27 1.42
N VAL A 25 3.13 -16.09 1.89
CA VAL A 25 3.48 -16.19 3.32
C VAL A 25 4.36 -15.01 3.73
N LYS A 26 5.15 -14.48 2.80
CA LYS A 26 6.09 -13.36 3.00
C LYS A 26 5.44 -11.97 2.91
N ILE A 27 4.14 -11.84 2.66
CA ILE A 27 3.47 -10.53 2.64
C ILE A 27 3.31 -9.92 4.04
N GLY A 28 2.77 -8.71 4.12
CA GLY A 28 2.66 -7.93 5.35
C GLY A 28 3.97 -7.22 5.67
N ARG A 29 4.31 -7.15 6.97
CA ARG A 29 5.51 -6.43 7.45
C ARG A 29 6.81 -6.93 6.81
N TYR A 30 6.98 -8.23 6.61
CA TYR A 30 8.20 -8.78 6.00
C TYR A 30 8.44 -8.18 4.63
N TYR A 31 7.41 -8.23 3.76
CA TYR A 31 7.49 -7.70 2.41
C TYR A 31 7.89 -6.22 2.39
N ILE A 32 7.31 -5.40 3.27
CA ILE A 32 7.66 -3.97 3.38
C ILE A 32 9.15 -3.81 3.67
N VAL A 33 9.67 -4.43 4.73
CA VAL A 33 11.06 -4.24 5.15
C VAL A 33 12.03 -4.77 4.09
N LYS A 34 11.74 -5.94 3.51
CA LYS A 34 12.56 -6.55 2.47
C LYS A 34 12.63 -5.68 1.22
N THR A 35 11.47 -5.15 0.78
CA THR A 35 11.39 -4.26 -0.39
C THR A 35 12.17 -2.97 -0.16
N LEU A 36 11.99 -2.31 0.99
CA LEU A 36 12.73 -1.09 1.33
C LEU A 36 14.25 -1.32 1.38
N LEU A 37 14.68 -2.46 1.93
CA LEU A 37 16.09 -2.85 1.96
C LEU A 37 16.65 -3.04 0.54
N ASP A 38 15.94 -3.79 -0.30
CA ASP A 38 16.38 -4.10 -1.67
C ASP A 38 16.40 -2.85 -2.56
N MET A 39 15.52 -1.89 -2.29
CA MET A 39 15.51 -0.57 -2.95
C MET A 39 16.60 0.39 -2.42
N GLY A 40 17.32 0.05 -1.36
CA GLY A 40 18.39 0.90 -0.81
C GLY A 40 17.89 2.22 -0.21
N VAL A 41 16.63 2.28 0.25
CA VAL A 41 15.98 3.54 0.70
C VAL A 41 16.68 4.20 1.88
N ALA A 42 17.59 3.48 2.56
CA ALA A 42 18.37 4.03 3.67
C ALA A 42 19.08 5.35 3.32
N THR A 43 19.46 5.54 2.06
CA THR A 43 20.15 6.77 1.58
C THR A 43 19.21 7.84 1.02
N VAL A 44 17.93 7.53 0.85
CA VAL A 44 16.92 8.42 0.24
C VAL A 44 16.38 9.39 1.28
N ASP A 45 16.11 10.65 0.92
CA ASP A 45 15.42 11.59 1.82
C ASP A 45 13.99 11.07 2.12
N PRO A 46 13.57 10.97 3.40
CA PRO A 46 12.27 10.40 3.74
C PRO A 46 11.06 11.17 3.16
N MET A 47 11.21 12.41 2.72
CA MET A 47 10.14 13.20 2.08
C MET A 47 10.27 13.27 0.56
N ALA A 48 11.27 12.62 -0.04
CA ALA A 48 11.46 12.59 -1.49
C ALA A 48 10.57 11.54 -2.17
N ALA A 49 10.29 11.75 -3.46
CA ALA A 49 9.42 10.90 -4.28
C ALA A 49 9.96 9.46 -4.44
N GLU A 50 11.26 9.26 -4.24
CA GLU A 50 11.93 7.96 -4.27
C GLU A 50 11.70 7.13 -3.00
N ASN A 51 11.09 7.69 -1.94
CA ASN A 51 10.69 6.95 -0.74
C ASN A 51 9.28 6.36 -0.93
N PRO A 52 9.13 5.07 -1.26
CA PRO A 52 7.84 4.49 -1.55
C PRO A 52 6.99 4.33 -0.28
N LEU A 53 5.67 4.45 -0.42
CA LEU A 53 4.71 4.08 0.62
C LEU A 53 4.10 2.72 0.32
N ILE A 54 4.40 1.73 1.14
CA ILE A 54 4.03 0.33 0.91
C ILE A 54 2.90 -0.08 1.83
N PHE A 55 1.77 -0.50 1.26
CA PHE A 55 0.66 -1.15 1.96
C PHE A 55 0.72 -2.65 1.68
N SER A 56 0.62 -3.47 2.72
CA SER A 56 0.60 -4.92 2.58
C SER A 56 -0.35 -5.56 3.58
N ALA A 57 -1.35 -6.26 3.06
CA ALA A 57 -2.32 -7.02 3.85
C ALA A 57 -1.72 -8.36 4.25
N GLY A 58 -2.11 -8.88 5.41
CA GLY A 58 -1.64 -10.19 5.87
C GLY A 58 -2.08 -11.36 4.95
N PRO A 59 -1.40 -12.53 5.04
CA PRO A 59 -1.70 -13.72 4.23
C PRO A 59 -3.16 -14.18 4.36
N LEU A 60 -3.74 -14.03 5.55
CA LEU A 60 -5.10 -14.47 5.89
C LEU A 60 -6.15 -13.35 5.75
N ALA A 61 -5.75 -12.16 5.30
CA ALA A 61 -6.68 -11.05 5.09
C ALA A 61 -7.73 -11.42 4.02
N GLY A 62 -9.00 -11.08 4.27
CA GLY A 62 -10.13 -11.44 3.42
C GLY A 62 -10.77 -12.78 3.76
N THR A 63 -10.23 -13.55 4.70
CA THR A 63 -10.83 -14.82 5.16
C THR A 63 -11.75 -14.61 6.37
N SER A 64 -12.43 -15.67 6.81
CA SER A 64 -13.20 -15.70 8.06
C SER A 64 -12.33 -15.89 9.31
N PHE A 65 -11.00 -15.93 9.17
CA PHE A 65 -10.11 -16.15 10.29
C PHE A 65 -10.11 -14.95 11.24
N SER A 66 -10.34 -15.21 12.53
CA SER A 66 -10.49 -14.17 13.54
C SER A 66 -9.23 -13.30 13.65
N ASN A 67 -9.41 -11.98 13.70
CA ASN A 67 -8.34 -10.97 13.81
C ASN A 67 -7.28 -10.98 12.70
N ALA A 68 -7.53 -11.64 11.56
CA ALA A 68 -6.57 -11.74 10.45
C ALA A 68 -6.57 -10.55 9.47
N ASN A 69 -7.57 -9.68 9.53
CA ASN A 69 -7.76 -8.56 8.60
C ASN A 69 -6.91 -7.33 9.00
N ARG A 70 -5.59 -7.51 8.98
CA ARG A 70 -4.61 -6.47 9.33
C ARG A 70 -3.88 -5.99 8.07
N THR A 71 -3.60 -4.69 8.03
CA THR A 71 -2.78 -4.04 7.01
C THR A 71 -1.55 -3.45 7.67
N SER A 72 -0.38 -3.75 7.09
CA SER A 72 0.88 -3.10 7.43
C SER A 72 1.14 -1.99 6.43
N VAL A 73 1.57 -0.83 6.90
CA VAL A 73 1.92 0.34 6.06
C VAL A 73 3.30 0.82 6.45
N GLY A 74 4.22 1.01 5.50
CA GLY A 74 5.57 1.44 5.84
C GLY A 74 6.35 2.08 4.71
N CYS A 75 7.37 2.83 5.13
CA CYS A 75 8.32 3.60 4.32
C CYS A 75 9.55 3.94 5.17
N LYS A 76 10.51 4.70 4.63
CA LYS A 76 11.48 5.42 5.48
C LYS A 76 10.76 6.55 6.22
N SER A 77 10.92 6.60 7.54
CA SER A 77 10.22 7.55 8.39
C SER A 77 10.85 8.95 8.32
N PRO A 78 10.05 10.01 8.12
CA PRO A 78 10.53 11.39 8.27
C PRO A 78 10.79 11.76 9.73
N LEU A 79 10.12 11.10 10.69
CA LEU A 79 10.30 11.38 12.11
C LEU A 79 11.58 10.75 12.67
N THR A 80 11.87 9.49 12.31
CA THR A 80 12.98 8.73 12.92
C THR A 80 14.16 8.53 11.99
N GLY A 81 14.03 8.79 10.69
CA GLY A 81 15.06 8.56 9.67
C GLY A 81 15.34 7.09 9.34
N GLY A 82 14.74 6.14 10.06
CA GLY A 82 14.86 4.70 9.82
C GLY A 82 13.65 4.11 9.11
N ILE A 83 13.64 2.79 8.94
CA ILE A 83 12.45 2.06 8.47
C ILE A 83 11.36 2.13 9.55
N LYS A 84 10.13 2.47 9.15
CA LYS A 84 8.95 2.39 10.02
C LYS A 84 7.84 1.60 9.34
N GLU A 85 7.19 0.74 10.12
CA GLU A 85 5.91 0.13 9.76
C GLU A 85 4.87 0.45 10.83
N ALA A 86 3.64 0.69 10.40
CA ALA A 86 2.46 0.93 11.21
C ALA A 86 1.36 -0.05 10.82
N ASN A 87 0.71 -0.64 11.81
CA ASN A 87 -0.26 -1.69 11.60
C ASN A 87 -1.68 -1.23 11.93
N GLY A 88 -2.58 -1.34 10.95
CA GLY A 88 -4.00 -1.02 11.08
C GLY A 88 -4.88 -2.27 11.01
N GLY A 89 -6.00 -2.26 11.75
CA GLY A 89 -7.08 -3.23 11.57
C GLY A 89 -8.23 -2.64 10.75
N GLY A 90 -9.37 -3.33 10.75
CA GLY A 90 -10.61 -2.83 10.15
C GLY A 90 -10.88 -3.39 8.75
N THR A 91 -11.70 -2.66 8.00
CA THR A 91 -12.27 -3.14 6.73
C THR A 91 -11.31 -3.06 5.54
N PHE A 92 -10.29 -2.20 5.60
CA PHE A 92 -9.37 -2.01 4.48
C PHE A 92 -8.58 -3.29 4.13
N GLY A 93 -7.98 -3.95 5.13
CA GLY A 93 -7.27 -5.23 4.92
C GLY A 93 -8.20 -6.35 4.44
N TYR A 94 -9.44 -6.39 4.96
CA TYR A 94 -10.46 -7.32 4.48
C TYR A 94 -10.82 -7.07 3.01
N ALA A 95 -11.07 -5.81 2.64
CA ALA A 95 -11.40 -5.41 1.28
C ALA A 95 -10.29 -5.75 0.29
N LEU A 96 -9.02 -5.48 0.62
CA LEU A 96 -7.87 -5.89 -0.20
C LEU A 96 -7.87 -7.41 -0.42
N GLY A 97 -8.08 -8.20 0.65
CA GLY A 97 -8.18 -9.66 0.54
C GLY A 97 -9.33 -10.12 -0.36
N GLN A 98 -10.51 -9.52 -0.23
CA GLN A 98 -11.68 -9.81 -1.07
C GLN A 98 -11.49 -9.40 -2.55
N LEU A 99 -10.66 -8.40 -2.81
CA LEU A 99 -10.22 -8.03 -4.16
C LEU A 99 -9.09 -8.93 -4.69
N ASN A 100 -8.70 -9.98 -3.96
CA ASN A 100 -7.54 -10.82 -4.24
C ASN A 100 -6.21 -10.04 -4.32
N LEU A 101 -6.12 -8.89 -3.64
CA LEU A 101 -4.92 -8.07 -3.56
C LEU A 101 -4.13 -8.40 -2.29
N THR A 102 -2.82 -8.58 -2.42
CA THR A 102 -1.88 -8.72 -1.28
C THR A 102 -1.42 -7.36 -0.74
N GLY A 103 -1.59 -6.29 -1.52
CA GLY A 103 -1.20 -4.95 -1.15
C GLY A 103 -0.94 -4.08 -2.37
N LEU A 104 -0.40 -2.89 -2.13
CA LEU A 104 0.01 -1.94 -3.15
C LEU A 104 1.21 -1.11 -2.68
N THR A 105 2.08 -0.72 -3.61
CA THR A 105 3.13 0.27 -3.39
C THR A 105 2.79 1.53 -4.16
N LEU A 106 2.90 2.68 -3.50
CA LEU A 106 2.87 3.98 -4.14
C LEU A 106 4.30 4.42 -4.43
N HIS A 107 4.61 4.62 -5.70
CA HIS A 107 5.91 5.09 -6.19
C HIS A 107 5.81 6.52 -6.71
N GLY A 108 6.87 7.29 -6.53
CA GLY A 108 6.92 8.68 -6.98
C GLY A 108 6.01 9.58 -6.15
N ALA A 109 5.64 10.71 -6.75
CA ALA A 109 4.68 11.67 -6.21
C ALA A 109 3.72 12.10 -7.33
N SER A 110 2.49 12.47 -6.95
CA SER A 110 1.56 13.14 -7.87
C SER A 110 1.70 14.64 -7.68
N ASP A 111 1.59 15.39 -8.78
CA ASP A 111 1.59 16.86 -8.74
C ASP A 111 0.27 17.41 -8.16
N ASP A 112 -0.80 16.61 -8.23
CA ASP A 112 -2.14 16.94 -7.77
C ASP A 112 -2.57 16.04 -6.59
N TRP A 113 -3.62 16.47 -5.89
CA TRP A 113 -4.25 15.64 -4.86
C TRP A 113 -5.21 14.63 -5.51
N VAL A 114 -5.04 13.34 -5.20
CA VAL A 114 -5.74 12.25 -5.92
C VAL A 114 -6.37 11.24 -4.96
N VAL A 115 -7.61 10.83 -5.27
CA VAL A 115 -8.27 9.66 -4.69
C VAL A 115 -8.07 8.47 -5.62
N ILE A 116 -7.57 7.36 -5.07
CA ILE A 116 -7.36 6.11 -5.81
C ILE A 116 -8.51 5.14 -5.47
N HIS A 117 -9.27 4.76 -6.48
CA HIS A 117 -10.37 3.81 -6.34
C HIS A 117 -9.95 2.41 -6.79
N LEU A 118 -9.95 1.44 -5.86
CA LEU A 118 -9.74 0.02 -6.18
C LEU A 118 -11.09 -0.68 -6.31
N ARG A 119 -11.49 -1.02 -7.54
CA ARG A 119 -12.84 -1.51 -7.83
C ARG A 119 -12.92 -3.03 -7.85
N LYS A 120 -14.13 -3.54 -7.55
CA LYS A 120 -14.43 -4.99 -7.54
C LYS A 120 -14.30 -5.66 -8.90
N ASP A 121 -14.50 -4.91 -9.98
CA ASP A 121 -14.30 -5.37 -11.36
C ASP A 121 -12.80 -5.39 -11.78
N GLY A 122 -11.89 -5.00 -10.87
CA GLY A 122 -10.45 -4.94 -11.11
C GLY A 122 -9.97 -3.63 -11.76
N GLY A 123 -10.89 -2.69 -11.99
CA GLY A 123 -10.58 -1.32 -12.42
C GLY A 123 -9.87 -0.53 -11.33
N ILE A 124 -9.01 0.39 -11.76
CA ILE A 124 -8.32 1.34 -10.88
C ILE A 124 -8.51 2.72 -11.48
N ASP A 125 -9.25 3.56 -10.78
CA ASP A 125 -9.60 4.91 -11.21
C ASP A 125 -8.90 5.94 -10.31
N PHE A 126 -8.59 7.11 -10.87
CA PHE A 126 -7.92 8.22 -10.20
C PHE A 126 -8.79 9.47 -10.35
N ASP A 127 -9.33 9.97 -9.25
CA ASP A 127 -10.20 11.15 -9.22
C ASP A 127 -9.52 12.31 -8.48
N PRO A 128 -9.80 13.58 -8.83
CA PRO A 128 -9.31 14.73 -8.08
C PRO A 128 -9.77 14.70 -6.62
N ALA A 129 -8.86 15.03 -5.70
CA ALA A 129 -9.13 15.00 -4.26
C ALA A 129 -9.27 16.38 -3.60
N ASP A 130 -9.32 17.47 -4.38
CA ASP A 130 -9.38 18.84 -3.86
C ASP A 130 -10.53 19.05 -2.86
N ALA A 131 -11.67 18.40 -3.10
CA ALA A 131 -12.85 18.48 -2.25
C ALA A 131 -12.67 17.87 -0.85
N TYR A 132 -11.58 17.12 -0.62
CA TYR A 132 -11.24 16.47 0.63
C TYR A 132 -10.13 17.18 1.41
N LEU A 133 -9.47 18.17 0.81
CA LEU A 133 -8.38 18.89 1.47
C LEU A 133 -8.86 19.64 2.71
N GLY A 134 -8.05 19.51 3.78
CA GLY A 134 -8.33 20.13 5.07
C GLY A 134 -9.43 19.44 5.90
N LYS A 135 -10.09 18.39 5.38
CA LYS A 135 -11.08 17.61 6.12
C LYS A 135 -10.43 16.58 7.04
N GLY A 136 -11.15 16.17 8.09
CA GLY A 136 -10.76 15.04 8.93
C GLY A 136 -11.07 13.68 8.26
N ASN A 137 -10.43 12.60 8.73
CA ASN A 137 -10.57 11.25 8.15
C ASN A 137 -12.01 10.69 8.07
N TYR A 138 -12.95 11.20 8.87
CA TYR A 138 -14.35 10.76 8.84
C TYR A 138 -15.24 11.60 7.92
N GLU A 139 -14.82 12.82 7.62
CA GLU A 139 -15.54 13.77 6.76
C GLU A 139 -15.08 13.69 5.31
N ALA A 140 -13.86 13.19 5.10
CA ALA A 140 -13.30 12.88 3.79
C ALA A 140 -13.95 11.64 3.18
#